data_AF-A0A6C1NI21-F1
#
_entry.id   AF-A0A6C1NI21-F1
#
_cell.length_a   1.000
_cell.length_b   1.000
_cell.length_c   1.000
_cell.angle_alpha   90.00
_cell.angle_beta   90.00
_cell.angle_gamma   90.00
#
_symmetry.space_group_name_H-M   'P 1'
#
loop_
_entity.id
_entity.type
_entity.pdbx_description
1 polymer ?
#
loop_
_entity_poly.entity_id
_entity_poly.type
_entity_poly.pdbx_seq_one_letter_code
_entity_poly.pdbx_strand_id
1 'polypeptide(L)'
;MRSRRRILDSLEALFRERFEEAVEDGDAAAQRSLDFDYRLEQIRLEVLLDIRQLLDTSPTEADGAAKEPSLLDRAEQLRRITKRP
;
A
#
# COMPACT_ATOMS: atom_id res chain seq x y z
N MET A 1 -7.69 -7.42 3.72
CA MET A 1 -6.70 -7.34 2.61
C MET A 1 -5.62 -8.39 2.82
N ARG A 2 -4.98 -8.93 1.76
CA ARG A 2 -3.82 -9.83 1.93
C ARG A 2 -2.64 -9.06 2.56
N SER A 3 -1.91 -9.70 3.47
CA SER A 3 -0.69 -9.14 4.05
C SER A 3 0.42 -9.07 3.00
N ARG A 4 1.33 -8.09 3.14
CA ARG A 4 2.50 -7.92 2.26
C ARG A 4 3.27 -9.24 2.10
N ARG A 5 3.55 -9.90 3.23
CA ARG A 5 4.23 -11.20 3.27
C ARG A 5 3.51 -12.26 2.43
N ARG A 6 2.20 -12.43 2.60
CA ARG A 6 1.44 -13.44 1.85
C ARG A 6 1.47 -13.20 0.34
N ILE A 7 1.53 -11.94 -0.11
CA ILE A 7 1.63 -11.60 -1.53
C ILE A 7 3.02 -11.97 -2.08
N LEU A 8 4.09 -11.64 -1.34
CA LEU A 8 5.46 -12.00 -1.70
C LEU A 8 5.67 -13.53 -1.73
N ASP A 9 5.19 -14.24 -0.72
CA ASP A 9 5.27 -15.70 -0.65
C ASP A 9 4.56 -16.35 -1.85
N SER A 10 3.46 -15.76 -2.32
CA SER A 10 2.71 -16.28 -3.48
C SER A 10 3.47 -16.04 -4.80
N LEU A 11 4.13 -14.89 -4.95
CA LEU A 11 4.98 -14.60 -6.11
C LEU A 11 6.17 -15.55 -6.17
N GLU A 12 6.86 -15.74 -5.04
CA GLU A 12 8.01 -16.64 -4.93
C GLU A 12 7.62 -18.08 -5.26
N ALA A 13 6.52 -18.59 -4.70
CA ALA A 13 6.07 -19.95 -4.96
C ALA A 13 5.80 -20.20 -6.47
N LEU A 14 5.12 -19.26 -7.14
CA LEU A 14 4.80 -19.38 -8.56
C LEU A 14 6.05 -19.45 -9.44
N PHE A 15 7.01 -18.56 -9.20
CA PHE A 15 8.24 -18.53 -9.99
C PHE A 15 9.16 -19.69 -9.68
N ARG A 16 9.22 -20.14 -8.42
CA ARG A 16 10.01 -21.31 -8.02
C ARG A 16 9.51 -22.57 -8.72
N GLU A 17 8.21 -22.83 -8.69
CA GLU A 17 7.60 -24.00 -9.34
C GLU A 17 7.97 -24.06 -10.83
N ARG A 18 7.78 -22.96 -11.57
CA ARG A 18 8.11 -22.90 -13.01
C ARG A 18 9.60 -22.97 -13.30
N PHE A 19 10.43 -22.44 -12.40
CA PHE A 19 11.87 -22.53 -12.54
C PHE A 19 12.35 -23.96 -12.32
N GLU A 20 11.79 -24.68 -11.34
CA GLU A 20 12.05 -26.10 -11.09
C GLU A 20 11.65 -26.94 -12.31
N GLU A 21 10.48 -26.71 -12.89
CA GLU A 21 10.06 -27.34 -14.16
C GLU A 21 11.09 -27.09 -15.29
N ALA A 22 11.53 -25.84 -15.48
CA ALA A 22 12.52 -25.50 -16.49
C ALA A 22 13.92 -26.08 -16.23
N VAL A 23 14.24 -26.39 -14.96
CA VAL A 23 15.46 -27.12 -14.59
C VAL A 23 15.34 -28.59 -14.97
N GLU A 24 14.21 -29.22 -14.68
CA GLU A 24 13.93 -30.62 -15.04
C GLU A 24 13.95 -30.82 -16.56
N ASP A 25 13.42 -29.87 -17.32
CA ASP A 25 13.41 -29.88 -18.79
C ASP A 25 14.76 -29.50 -19.42
N GLY A 26 15.72 -29.01 -18.62
CA GLY A 26 17.01 -28.53 -19.13
C GLY A 26 16.92 -27.27 -20.00
N ASP A 27 15.81 -26.53 -19.93
CA ASP A 27 15.57 -25.33 -20.73
C ASP A 27 16.25 -24.10 -20.11
N ALA A 28 17.52 -23.91 -20.49
CA ALA A 28 18.31 -22.76 -20.04
C ALA A 28 17.75 -21.41 -20.52
N ALA A 29 16.98 -21.36 -21.61
CA ALA A 29 16.37 -20.12 -22.08
C ALA A 29 15.18 -19.74 -21.18
N ALA A 30 14.33 -20.71 -20.85
CA ALA A 30 13.24 -20.52 -19.91
C ALA A 30 13.75 -20.10 -18.51
N GLN A 31 14.80 -20.75 -18.00
CA GLN A 31 15.41 -20.37 -16.72
C GLN A 31 15.86 -18.90 -16.68
N ARG A 32 16.53 -18.41 -17.75
CA ARG A 32 16.96 -17.01 -17.84
C ARG A 32 15.79 -16.04 -17.94
N SER A 33 14.75 -16.39 -18.68
CA SER A 33 13.53 -15.57 -18.77
C SER A 33 12.87 -15.47 -17.40
N LEU A 34 12.65 -16.61 -16.73
CA LEU A 34 11.99 -16.68 -15.43
C LEU A 34 12.76 -15.91 -14.35
N ASP A 35 14.09 -15.94 -14.34
CA ASP A 35 14.90 -15.14 -13.40
C ASP A 35 14.75 -13.64 -13.66
N PHE A 36 14.75 -13.21 -14.93
CA PHE A 36 14.52 -11.82 -15.28
C PHE A 36 13.10 -11.36 -14.91
N ASP A 37 12.10 -12.15 -15.27
CA ASP A 37 10.69 -11.88 -15.03
C ASP A 37 10.38 -11.82 -13.52
N TYR A 38 10.97 -12.71 -12.72
CA TYR A 38 10.83 -12.68 -11.26
C TYR A 38 11.32 -11.36 -10.67
N ARG A 39 12.49 -10.88 -11.10
CA ARG A 39 13.06 -9.61 -10.63
C ARG A 39 12.21 -8.41 -11.06
N LEU A 40 11.74 -8.42 -12.31
CA LEU A 40 10.88 -7.37 -12.83
C LEU A 40 9.55 -7.31 -12.04
N GLU A 41 8.95 -8.46 -11.76
CA GLU A 41 7.71 -8.55 -11.01
C GLU A 41 7.89 -8.22 -9.53
N GLN A 42 9.05 -8.51 -8.93
CA GLN A 42 9.38 -8.05 -7.60
C GLN A 42 9.38 -6.51 -7.53
N ILE A 43 10.03 -5.84 -8.48
CA ILE A 43 10.07 -4.36 -8.56
C ILE A 43 8.66 -3.80 -8.80
N ARG A 44 7.90 -4.40 -9.73
CA ARG A 44 6.52 -3.98 -10.00
C ARG A 44 5.67 -4.08 -8.73
N LEU A 45 5.79 -5.18 -7.99
CA LEU A 45 5.05 -5.39 -6.76
C LEU A 45 5.45 -4.40 -5.66
N GLU A 46 6.74 -4.07 -5.53
CA GLU A 46 7.24 -3.05 -4.61
C GLU A 46 6.56 -1.70 -4.88
N VAL A 47 6.56 -1.24 -6.13
CA VAL A 47 5.88 0.00 -6.54
C VAL A 47 4.38 -0.05 -6.23
N LEU A 48 3.71 -1.17 -6.48
CA LEU A 48 2.28 -1.33 -6.17
C LEU A 48 2.00 -1.30 -4.66
N LEU A 49 2.89 -1.86 -3.85
CA LEU A 49 2.78 -1.84 -2.39
C LEU A 49 3.02 -0.43 -1.83
N ASP A 50 3.93 0.33 -2.43
CA ASP A 50 4.18 1.72 -2.07
C ASP A 50 2.96 2.60 -2.42
N ILE A 51 2.39 2.42 -3.63
CA ILE A 51 1.15 3.10 -4.02
C ILE A 51 0.02 2.73 -3.06
N ARG A 52 -0.15 1.45 -2.72
CA ARG A 52 -1.16 1.02 -1.74
C ARG A 52 -0.95 1.73 -0.40
N GLN A 53 0.28 1.84 0.08
CA GLN A 53 0.59 2.52 1.33
C GLN A 53 0.25 4.02 1.26
N LEU A 54 0.55 4.70 0.14
CA LEU A 54 0.16 6.09 -0.08
C LEU A 54 -1.38 6.26 -0.08
N LEU A 55 -2.11 5.30 -0.66
CA LEU A 55 -3.58 5.30 -0.68
C LEU A 55 -4.19 4.99 0.70
N ASP A 56 -3.58 4.09 1.48
CA ASP A 56 -3.97 3.84 2.88
C ASP A 56 -3.77 5.08 3.76
N THR A 57 -2.80 5.94 3.43
CA THR A 57 -2.59 7.23 4.11
C THR A 57 -3.48 8.37 3.60
N SER A 58 -4.34 8.12 2.61
CA SER A 58 -5.39 9.09 2.24
C SER A 58 -6.42 9.15 3.38
N PRO A 59 -6.88 10.34 3.78
CA PRO A 59 -7.43 10.59 5.12
C PRO A 59 -8.83 9.96 5.28
N THR A 60 -8.88 8.67 5.52
CA THR A 60 -9.90 8.09 6.37
C THR A 60 -9.23 7.97 7.73
N GLU A 61 -9.61 8.87 8.63
CA GLU A 61 -9.04 9.02 9.98
C GLU A 61 -7.75 9.85 10.07
N ALA A 62 -7.93 11.17 9.90
CA ALA A 62 -7.38 12.08 10.90
C ALA A 62 -8.11 11.82 12.24
N ASP A 63 -7.88 10.67 12.86
CA ASP A 63 -8.23 10.46 14.25
C ASP A 63 -7.13 11.07 15.11
N GLY A 64 -7.48 12.16 15.81
CA GLY A 64 -6.91 12.42 17.14
C GLY A 64 -6.11 13.69 17.36
N ALA A 65 -5.87 14.57 16.38
CA ALA A 65 -5.07 15.78 16.62
C ALA A 65 -5.87 17.08 16.38
N ALA A 66 -6.34 17.63 17.52
CA ALA A 66 -6.95 18.95 17.73
C ALA A 66 -8.36 19.17 17.16
N LYS A 67 -9.35 19.09 18.07
CA LYS A 67 -10.60 19.86 17.97
C LYS A 67 -10.24 21.35 17.91
N GLU A 68 -9.94 21.86 16.72
CA GLU A 68 -10.15 23.28 16.50
C GLU A 68 -11.65 23.56 16.68
N PRO A 69 -12.03 24.59 17.45
CA PRO A 69 -13.43 24.92 17.66
C PRO A 69 -14.07 25.13 16.30
N SER A 70 -15.20 24.44 16.10
CA SER A 70 -16.00 24.50 14.88
C SER A 70 -16.25 25.96 14.52
N LEU A 71 -16.41 26.26 13.24
CA LEU A 71 -16.79 27.60 12.81
C LEU A 71 -18.09 28.07 13.48
N LEU A 72 -18.96 27.13 13.85
CA LEU A 72 -20.14 27.37 14.68
C LEU A 72 -19.77 27.78 16.12
N ASP A 73 -18.81 27.11 16.75
CA ASP A 73 -18.34 27.47 18.10
C ASP A 73 -17.69 28.85 18.13
N ARG A 74 -16.94 29.21 17.08
CA ARG A 74 -16.35 30.55 16.93
C ARG A 74 -17.44 31.61 16.72
N ALA A 75 -18.46 31.30 15.91
CA ALA A 75 -19.61 32.21 15.71
C ALA A 75 -20.41 32.41 17.02
N GLU A 76 -20.60 31.35 17.82
CA GLU A 76 -21.24 31.46 19.13
C GLU A 76 -20.42 32.26 20.13
N GLN A 77 -19.09 32.09 20.16
CA GLN A 77 -18.20 32.91 20.98
C GLN A 77 -18.32 34.39 20.62
N LEU A 78 -18.27 34.73 19.34
CA LEU A 78 -18.43 36.12 18.88
C LEU A 78 -19.79 36.68 19.29
N ARG A 79 -20.86 35.90 19.14
CA ARG A 79 -22.22 36.29 19.56
C ARG A 79 -22.32 36.51 21.07
N ARG A 80 -21.67 35.69 21.90
CA ARG A 80 -21.65 35.88 23.36
C ARG A 80 -20.89 37.13 23.79
N ILE A 81 -19.82 37.49 23.08
CA ILE A 81 -19.03 38.70 23.37
C ILE A 81 -19.81 39.97 22.97
N THR A 82 -20.58 39.90 21.88
CA THR A 82 -21.41 41.03 21.42
C THR A 82 -22.74 41.17 22.17
N LYS A 83 -23.24 40.10 22.79
CA LYS A 83 -24.35 40.17 23.76
C LYS A 83 -23.81 40.37 25.18
N ARG A 84 -23.38 41.59 25.52
CA ARG A 84 -23.36 42.04 26.92
C ARG A 84 -24.74 42.65 27.28
N PRO A 85 -25.14 42.68 28.57
CA PRO A 85 -26.47 43.10 29.00
C PRO A 85 -26.78 44.56 28.66
#